data_AF-A0A8J6N1W1-F1
#
_entry.id   AF-A0A8J6N1W1-F1
#
_cell.length_a   1.000
_cell.length_b   1.000
_cell.length_c   1.000
_cell.angle_alpha   90.00
_cell.angle_beta   90.00
_cell.angle_gamma   90.00
#
_symmetry.space_group_name_H-M   'P 1'
#
loop_
_entity.id
_entity.type
_entity.pdbx_description
1 polymer ?
#
loop_
_entity_poly.entity_id
_entity_poly.type
_entity_poly.pdbx_seq_one_letter_code
_entity_poly.pdbx_strand_id
1 'polypeptide(L)'
;MKEENGFYERMEKKGVSRRDFMKFCGMLTATMGLSSSFIPKVAEVFAAPRQRPPVVWLHLAECTGCSEAALRTMYPWIDELLLEILDMEYHETIMAASGYQAEDILHSAVKKYNGKFICVVEGAI
;
A
#
# COMPACT_ATOMS: atom_id res chain seq x y z
N MET A 1 -3.47 11.60 15.47
CA MET A 1 -3.15 11.82 16.91
C MET A 1 -2.51 10.62 17.62
N LYS A 2 -3.18 9.48 17.88
CA LYS A 2 -2.49 8.34 18.55
C LYS A 2 -1.32 7.77 17.74
N GLU A 3 -1.46 7.67 16.43
CA GLU A 3 -0.41 7.15 15.53
C GLU A 3 0.73 8.15 15.27
N GLU A 4 0.43 9.44 15.18
CA GLU A 4 1.43 10.52 15.06
C GLU A 4 2.36 10.58 16.28
N ASN A 5 1.81 10.44 17.49
CA ASN A 5 2.62 10.41 18.71
C ASN A 5 3.59 9.21 18.70
N GLY A 6 3.12 8.04 18.25
CA GLY A 6 3.98 6.86 18.11
C GLY A 6 5.07 7.02 17.04
N PHE A 7 4.84 7.78 15.98
CA PHE A 7 5.86 8.09 14.97
C PHE A 7 6.98 8.95 15.55
N TYR A 8 6.63 10.07 16.21
CA TYR A 8 7.62 10.96 16.81
C TYR A 8 8.40 10.30 17.93
N GLU A 9 7.76 9.47 18.77
CA GLU A 9 8.48 8.66 19.78
C GLU A 9 9.50 7.69 19.15
N ARG A 10 9.17 7.06 18.01
CA ARG A 10 10.12 6.20 17.28
C ARG A 10 11.30 6.99 16.73
N MET A 11 11.07 8.22 16.25
CA MET A 11 12.12 9.10 15.76
C MET A 11 13.02 9.60 16.88
N GLU A 12 12.45 9.99 18.02
CA GLU A 12 13.21 10.44 19.19
C GLU A 12 14.10 9.33 19.74
N LYS A 13 13.63 8.07 19.79
CA LYS A 13 14.46 6.90 20.13
C LYS A 13 15.65 6.70 19.19
N LYS A 14 15.56 7.19 17.95
CA LYS A 14 16.64 7.19 16.95
C LYS A 14 17.45 8.48 16.94
N GLY A 15 17.23 9.38 17.90
CA GLY A 15 17.96 10.65 18.06
C GLY A 15 17.51 11.76 17.11
N VAL A 16 16.37 11.63 16.44
CA VAL A 16 15.85 12.65 15.51
C VAL A 16 14.72 13.43 16.18
N SER A 17 14.93 14.74 16.39
CA SER A 17 13.90 15.60 16.96
C SER A 17 12.81 15.94 15.94
N ARG A 18 11.61 16.29 16.43
CA ARG A 18 10.52 16.82 15.57
C ARG A 18 10.97 18.01 14.71
N ARG A 19 11.87 18.86 15.23
CA ARG A 19 12.40 20.01 14.49
C ARG A 19 13.29 19.57 13.32
N ASP A 20 14.14 18.57 13.52
CA ASP A 20 15.03 18.06 12.47
C ASP A 20 14.24 17.34 11.37
N PHE A 21 13.19 16.60 11.76
CA PHE A 21 12.23 16.03 10.81
C PHE A 21 11.54 17.10 9.96
N MET A 22 11.03 18.18 10.57
CA MET A 22 10.39 19.26 9.81
C MET A 22 11.36 20.00 8.88
N LYS A 23 12.63 20.16 9.28
CA LYS A 23 13.68 20.70 8.40
C LYS A 23 13.91 19.78 7.21
N PHE A 24 13.98 18.47 7.43
CA PHE A 24 14.10 17.48 6.37
C PHE A 24 12.92 17.56 5.38
N CYS A 25 11.68 17.59 5.87
CA CYS A 25 10.51 17.75 5.01
C CYS A 25 10.53 19.08 4.22
N GLY A 26 10.98 20.18 4.86
CA GLY A 26 11.15 21.47 4.19
C GLY A 26 12.18 21.41 3.05
N MET A 27 13.35 20.82 3.33
CA MET A 27 14.40 20.62 2.31
C MET A 27 13.90 19.73 1.17
N LEU A 28 13.23 18.62 1.46
CA LEU A 28 12.69 17.71 0.46
C LEU A 28 11.64 18.41 -0.43
N THR A 29 10.72 19.14 0.19
CA THR A 29 9.69 19.94 -0.51
C THR A 29 10.35 20.91 -1.50
N ALA A 30 11.41 21.60 -1.07
CA ALA A 30 12.17 22.50 -1.93
C ALA A 30 12.89 21.76 -3.07
N THR A 31 13.53 20.61 -2.80
CA THR A 31 14.20 19.82 -3.84
C THR A 31 13.25 19.26 -4.89
N MET A 32 11.99 18.99 -4.52
CA MET A 32 10.93 18.56 -5.43
C MET A 32 10.31 19.74 -6.22
N GLY A 33 10.74 20.98 -5.98
CA GLY A 33 10.19 22.17 -6.62
C GLY A 33 8.78 22.53 -6.15
N LEU A 34 8.36 22.04 -4.98
CA LEU A 34 7.03 22.28 -4.43
C LEU A 34 7.00 23.58 -3.59
N SER A 35 5.82 24.20 -3.52
CA SER A 35 5.57 25.35 -2.65
C SER A 35 5.73 24.97 -1.17
N SER A 36 6.16 25.91 -0.33
CA SER A 36 6.26 25.74 1.13
C SER A 36 4.93 25.34 1.79
N SER A 37 3.80 25.60 1.13
CA SER A 37 2.47 25.12 1.54
C SER A 37 2.34 23.59 1.58
N PHE A 38 3.20 22.85 0.88
CA PHE A 38 3.20 21.38 0.86
C PHE A 38 4.02 20.75 1.99
N ILE A 39 4.80 21.52 2.75
CA ILE A 39 5.62 21.00 3.86
C ILE A 39 4.80 20.18 4.87
N PRO A 40 3.60 20.61 5.31
CA PRO A 40 2.76 19.80 6.20
C PRO A 40 2.30 18.50 5.55
N LYS A 41 2.03 18.51 4.24
CA LYS A 41 1.58 17.32 3.52
C LYS A 41 2.70 16.30 3.35
N VAL A 42 3.91 16.77 3.06
CA VAL A 42 5.10 15.92 3.03
C VAL A 42 5.34 15.30 4.41
N ALA A 43 5.28 16.09 5.48
CA ALA A 43 5.42 15.60 6.85
C ALA A 43 4.36 14.55 7.21
N GLU A 44 3.10 14.77 6.82
CA GLU A 44 2.00 13.83 7.01
C GLU A 44 2.28 12.49 6.32
N VAL A 45 2.74 12.51 5.05
CA VAL A 45 3.03 11.28 4.29
C VAL A 45 4.16 10.47 4.92
N PHE A 46 5.22 11.11 5.42
CA PHE A 46 6.30 10.41 6.10
C PHE A 46 5.93 9.92 7.51
N ALA A 47 5.03 10.64 8.19
CA ALA A 47 4.53 10.26 9.50
C ALA A 47 3.45 9.16 9.44
N ALA A 48 2.74 9.07 8.31
CA ALA A 48 1.74 8.05 8.07
C ALA A 48 2.38 6.65 8.02
N PRO A 49 1.73 5.63 8.60
CA PRO A 49 2.15 4.25 8.37
C PRO A 49 2.13 3.96 6.87
N ARG A 50 3.14 3.23 6.39
CA ARG A 50 3.24 2.81 4.98
C ARG A 50 1.98 2.03 4.63
N GLN A 51 1.06 2.66 3.91
CA GLN A 51 -0.11 1.99 3.36
C GLN A 51 0.26 1.50 1.97
N ARG A 52 0.37 0.17 1.84
CA ARG A 52 0.53 -0.48 0.54
C ARG A 52 -0.78 -0.31 -0.25
N PRO A 53 -0.74 -0.02 -1.56
CA PRO A 53 -1.96 0.11 -2.36
C PRO A 53 -2.76 -1.21 -2.34
N PRO A 54 -4.06 -1.17 -2.00
CA PRO A 54 -4.89 -2.36 -1.99
C PRO A 54 -5.22 -2.81 -3.41
N VAL A 55 -5.15 -4.11 -3.63
CA VAL A 55 -5.41 -4.77 -4.92
C VAL A 55 -6.50 -5.83 -4.74
N VAL A 56 -7.47 -5.79 -5.65
CA VAL A 56 -8.49 -6.82 -5.81
C VAL A 56 -8.28 -7.45 -7.18
N TRP A 57 -7.93 -8.73 -7.22
CA TRP A 57 -7.65 -9.49 -8.45
C TRP A 57 -8.80 -10.46 -8.72
N LEU A 58 -9.57 -10.19 -9.78
CA LEU A 58 -10.73 -10.99 -10.17
C LEU A 58 -10.37 -11.95 -11.30
N HIS A 59 -10.73 -13.21 -11.13
CA HIS A 59 -10.67 -14.24 -12.16
C HIS A 59 -12.02 -14.35 -12.86
N LEU A 60 -12.02 -14.27 -14.19
CA LEU A 60 -13.20 -14.49 -15.03
C LEU A 60 -12.95 -15.67 -15.97
N ALA A 61 -13.28 -15.58 -17.26
CA ALA A 61 -12.98 -16.63 -18.22
C ALA A 61 -11.47 -16.63 -18.55
N GLU A 62 -10.70 -17.33 -17.74
CA GLU A 62 -9.24 -17.28 -17.69
C GLU A 62 -8.57 -18.67 -17.68
N CYS A 63 -7.23 -18.68 -17.72
CA CYS A 63 -6.41 -19.90 -17.68
C CYS A 63 -5.32 -19.89 -16.61
N THR A 64 -5.35 -18.89 -15.72
CA THR A 64 -4.40 -18.63 -14.62
C THR A 64 -2.98 -18.29 -15.08
N GLY A 65 -2.78 -18.14 -16.40
CA GLY A 65 -1.48 -17.80 -16.98
C GLY A 65 -0.96 -16.42 -16.60
N CYS A 66 -1.83 -15.42 -16.39
CA CYS A 66 -1.40 -14.09 -15.96
C CYS A 66 -1.01 -14.10 -14.48
N SER A 67 -1.75 -14.84 -13.65
CA SER A 67 -1.38 -15.10 -12.26
C SER A 67 -0.05 -15.85 -12.15
N GLU A 68 0.14 -16.90 -12.95
CA GLU A 68 1.40 -17.62 -13.04
C GLU A 68 2.57 -16.71 -13.43
N ALA A 69 2.36 -15.80 -14.39
CA ALA A 69 3.35 -14.81 -14.79
C ALA A 69 3.66 -13.82 -13.65
N ALA A 70 2.65 -13.35 -12.92
CA ALA A 70 2.83 -12.50 -11.74
C ALA A 70 3.67 -13.20 -10.66
N LEU A 71 3.44 -14.49 -10.41
CA LEU A 71 4.24 -15.28 -9.46
C LEU A 71 5.72 -15.46 -9.88
N ARG A 72 6.06 -15.28 -11.16
CA ARG A 72 7.44 -15.33 -11.68
C ARG A 72 8.14 -13.98 -11.75
N THR A 73 7.56 -12.90 -11.20
CA THR A 73 8.22 -11.59 -11.19
C THR A 73 9.59 -11.64 -10.49
N MET A 74 10.58 -10.92 -11.03
CA MET A 74 11.95 -10.82 -10.47
C MET A 74 12.35 -9.38 -10.09
N TYR A 75 11.63 -8.36 -10.57
CA TYR A 75 11.89 -6.96 -10.28
C TYR A 75 10.56 -6.20 -10.09
N PRO A 76 9.91 -6.31 -8.92
CA PRO A 76 10.34 -6.97 -7.68
C PRO A 76 10.12 -8.50 -7.70
N TRP A 77 10.65 -9.24 -6.71
CA TRP A 77 10.26 -10.63 -6.46
C TRP A 77 8.83 -10.70 -5.88
N ILE A 78 8.19 -11.86 -5.95
CA ILE A 78 6.78 -12.01 -5.54
C ILE A 78 6.55 -11.76 -4.03
N ASP A 79 7.50 -12.17 -3.18
CA ASP A 79 7.46 -11.92 -1.76
C ASP A 79 7.58 -10.43 -1.44
N GLU A 80 8.50 -9.72 -2.09
CA GLU A 80 8.60 -8.25 -1.97
C GLU A 80 7.34 -7.56 -2.49
N LEU A 81 6.79 -8.03 -3.61
CA LEU A 81 5.55 -7.49 -4.18
C LEU A 81 4.39 -7.60 -3.20
N LEU A 82 4.19 -8.76 -2.58
CA LEU A 82 3.07 -9.04 -1.67
C LEU A 82 3.29 -8.51 -0.24
N LEU A 83 4.53 -8.45 0.24
CA LEU A 83 4.85 -8.08 1.62
C LEU A 83 5.22 -6.60 1.77
N GLU A 84 5.76 -5.96 0.74
CA GLU A 84 6.31 -4.60 0.88
C GLU A 84 5.67 -3.55 -0.04
N ILE A 85 5.13 -3.97 -1.18
CA ILE A 85 4.68 -3.07 -2.24
C ILE A 85 3.16 -2.99 -2.31
N LEU A 86 2.48 -4.10 -2.56
CA LEU A 86 1.03 -4.18 -2.74
C LEU A 86 0.36 -4.84 -1.54
N ASP A 87 -0.88 -4.47 -1.27
CA ASP A 87 -1.76 -5.17 -0.32
C ASP A 87 -2.74 -6.02 -1.13
N MET A 88 -2.44 -7.31 -1.30
CA MET A 88 -3.30 -8.21 -2.06
C MET A 88 -4.49 -8.63 -1.19
N GLU A 89 -5.58 -7.87 -1.27
CA GLU A 89 -6.77 -8.06 -0.44
C GLU A 89 -7.64 -9.22 -0.95
N TYR A 90 -7.64 -9.47 -2.26
CA TYR A 90 -8.36 -10.59 -2.86
C TYR A 90 -7.61 -11.15 -4.07
N HIS A 91 -7.36 -12.46 -4.06
CA HIS A 91 -6.80 -13.21 -5.19
C HIS A 91 -7.01 -14.72 -4.94
N GLU A 92 -7.90 -15.35 -5.72
CA GLU A 92 -8.41 -16.70 -5.45
C GLU A 92 -7.31 -17.78 -5.44
N THR A 93 -6.30 -17.66 -6.31
CA THR A 93 -5.21 -18.64 -6.43
C THR A 93 -4.29 -18.72 -5.20
N ILE A 94 -4.08 -17.61 -4.48
CA ILE A 94 -3.06 -17.53 -3.41
C ILE A 94 -3.61 -17.19 -2.03
N MET A 95 -4.88 -16.77 -1.94
CA MET A 95 -5.50 -16.44 -0.66
C MET A 95 -5.76 -17.69 0.19
N ALA A 96 -5.67 -17.54 1.51
CA ALA A 96 -5.90 -18.65 2.44
C ALA A 96 -7.38 -18.97 2.66
N ALA A 97 -8.25 -17.96 2.54
CA ALA A 97 -9.70 -18.12 2.71
C ALA A 97 -10.33 -18.70 1.44
N SER A 98 -11.46 -19.40 1.59
CA SER A 98 -12.20 -20.00 0.48
C SER A 98 -13.70 -19.96 0.74
N GLY A 99 -14.53 -20.20 -0.28
CA GLY A 99 -15.99 -20.21 -0.15
C GLY A 99 -16.52 -18.90 0.43
N TYR A 100 -17.42 -19.00 1.41
CA TYR A 100 -18.07 -17.82 2.03
C TYR A 100 -17.06 -16.83 2.63
N GLN A 101 -15.95 -17.31 3.20
CA GLN A 101 -14.94 -16.45 3.78
C GLN A 101 -14.23 -15.62 2.70
N ALA A 102 -14.04 -16.18 1.50
CA ALA A 102 -13.44 -15.45 0.38
C ALA A 102 -14.37 -14.34 -0.11
N GLU A 103 -15.67 -14.63 -0.25
CA GLU A 103 -16.69 -13.64 -0.63
C GLU A 103 -16.79 -12.50 0.40
N ASP A 104 -16.79 -12.83 1.69
CA ASP A 104 -16.80 -11.84 2.77
C ASP A 104 -15.58 -10.91 2.71
N ILE A 105 -14.39 -11.47 2.40
CA ILE A 105 -13.17 -10.69 2.19
C ILE A 105 -13.31 -9.77 0.98
N LEU A 106 -13.78 -10.27 -0.16
CA LEU A 106 -13.99 -9.47 -1.36
C LEU A 106 -14.90 -8.28 -1.08
N HIS A 107 -16.08 -8.53 -0.53
CA HIS A 107 -17.04 -7.48 -0.20
C HIS A 107 -16.51 -6.49 0.84
N SER A 108 -15.78 -6.99 1.84
CA SER A 108 -15.17 -6.15 2.87
C SER A 108 -14.07 -5.26 2.29
N ALA A 109 -13.21 -5.79 1.41
CA ALA A 109 -12.14 -5.05 0.75
C ALA A 109 -12.71 -3.93 -0.13
N VAL A 110 -13.68 -4.25 -1.00
CA VAL A 110 -14.33 -3.27 -1.88
C VAL A 110 -14.99 -2.14 -1.06
N LYS A 111 -15.65 -2.48 0.05
CA LYS A 111 -16.27 -1.48 0.94
C LYS A 111 -15.24 -0.64 1.68
N LYS A 112 -14.20 -1.26 2.25
CA LYS A 112 -13.14 -0.61 3.04
C LYS A 112 -12.31 0.35 2.19
N TYR A 113 -12.01 -0.02 0.95
CA TYR A 113 -11.14 0.74 0.04
C TYR A 113 -11.88 1.39 -1.12
N ASN A 114 -13.17 1.67 -0.98
CA ASN A 114 -13.99 2.26 -2.04
C ASN A 114 -13.30 3.48 -2.70
N GLY A 115 -13.11 3.41 -4.03
CA GLY A 115 -12.43 4.43 -4.83
C GLY A 115 -10.91 4.54 -4.65
N LYS A 116 -10.28 3.60 -3.93
CA LYS A 116 -8.85 3.62 -3.61
C LYS A 116 -8.10 2.34 -3.99
N PHE A 117 -8.79 1.22 -4.21
CA PHE A 117 -8.17 -0.03 -4.63
C PHE A 117 -7.92 -0.08 -6.13
N ILE A 118 -6.90 -0.84 -6.52
CA ILE A 118 -6.62 -1.21 -7.91
C ILE A 118 -7.38 -2.51 -8.19
N CYS A 119 -8.25 -2.49 -9.20
CA CYS A 119 -8.93 -3.68 -9.68
C CYS A 119 -8.13 -4.27 -10.84
N VAL A 120 -7.67 -5.51 -10.68
CA VAL A 120 -7.03 -6.30 -11.75
C VAL A 120 -8.04 -7.37 -12.18
N VAL A 121 -8.22 -7.53 -13.48
CA VAL A 121 -9.12 -8.54 -14.05
C VAL A 121 -8.31 -9.45 -14.96
N GLU A 122 -8.41 -10.75 -14.70
CA GLU A 122 -7.81 -11.80 -15.52
C GLU A 122 -8.91 -12.57 -16.25
N GLY A 123 -8.79 -12.65 -17.58
CA GLY A 123 -9.75 -13.35 -18.45
C GLY A 123 -10.80 -12.48 -19.12
N ALA A 124 -11.58 -13.11 -19.99
CA ALA A 124 -12.70 -12.47 -20.68
C ALA A 124 -13.96 -12.43 -19.78
N ILE A 125 -14.89 -11.52 -20.13
CA ILE A 125 -16.23 -11.42 -19.53
C ILE A 125 -17.19 -12.32 -20.32
#